data_AF-A0A3N5X845-F1
#
_entry.id   AF-A0A3N5X845-F1
#
_cell.length_a   1.000
_cell.length_b   1.000
_cell.length_c   1.000
_cell.angle_alpha   90.00
_cell.angle_beta   90.00
_cell.angle_gamma   90.00
#
_symmetry.space_group_name_H-M   'P 1'
#
loop_
_entity.id
_entity.type
_entity.pdbx_description
1 polymer ?
#
loop_
_entity_poly.entity_id
_entity_poly.type
_entity_poly.pdbx_seq_one_letter_code
_entity_poly.pdbx_strand_id
1 'polypeptide(L)' 'MGSGVIISPQGYILTNSHVVEGAEQIEVVLFDGRSFGGKLIGTDPSYDLALIQVEGNDLPVAPLGDSEDLIVGEWAIAI' A
#
# COMPACT_ATOMS: atom_id res chain seq x y z
N MET A 1 -4.85 -8.87 -8.50
CA MET A 1 -4.93 -9.12 -7.03
C MET A 1 -3.52 -9.01 -6.50
N GLY A 2 -3.32 -8.35 -5.36
CA GLY A 2 -2.00 -8.08 -4.78
C GLY A 2 -2.11 -7.61 -3.34
N SER A 3 -0.98 -7.20 -2.75
CA SER A 3 -0.91 -6.65 -1.40
C SER A 3 -0.59 -5.15 -1.44
N GLY A 4 -0.79 -4.47 -0.31
CA GLY A 4 -0.44 -3.06 -0.15
C GLY A 4 -0.36 -2.70 1.32
N VAL A 5 0.28 -1.58 1.61
CA VAL A 5 0.52 -1.10 2.97
C VAL A 5 -0.09 0.28 3.12
N ILE A 6 -0.90 0.49 4.16
CA ILE A 6 -1.44 1.81 4.51
C ILE A 6 -0.32 2.62 5.17
N ILE A 7 0.07 3.74 4.57
CA ILE A 7 1.20 4.58 5.01
C ILE A 7 0.77 5.90 5.65
N SER A 8 -0.54 6.20 5.66
CA SER A 8 -1.05 7.43 6.26
C SER A 8 -2.49 7.27 6.80
N PRO A 9 -2.85 8.00 7.87
CA PRO A 9 -4.22 8.03 8.39
C PRO A 9 -5.26 8.60 7.42
N GLN A 10 -4.83 9.29 6.36
CA GLN A 10 -5.69 9.79 5.29
C GLN A 10 -6.08 8.70 4.28
N GLY A 11 -5.66 7.45 4.53
CA GLY A 11 -6.00 6.29 3.73
C GLY A 11 -5.11 6.07 2.50
N TYR A 12 -3.91 6.65 2.49
CA TYR A 12 -2.95 6.37 1.42
C TYR A 12 -2.34 4.98 1.57
N ILE A 13 -2.37 4.22 0.47
CA ILE A 13 -1.88 2.86 0.36
C ILE A 13 -0.80 2.83 -0.72
N LEU A 14 0.37 2.29 -0.36
CA LEU A 14 1.44 1.99 -1.30
C LEU A 14 1.32 0.53 -1.75
N THR A 15 1.41 0.31 -3.06
CA THR A 15 1.42 -1.01 -3.70
C THR A 15 2.27 -0.97 -4.97
N ASN A 16 2.29 -2.05 -5.74
CA ASN A 16 3.00 -2.10 -7.02
C ASN A 16 2.18 -1.52 -8.17
N SER A 17 2.86 -0.91 -9.14
CA SER A 17 2.21 -0.35 -10.34
C SER A 17 1.56 -1.44 -11.18
N HIS A 18 2.23 -2.57 -11.38
CA HIS A 18 1.69 -3.68 -12.17
C HIS A 18 0.45 -4.34 -11.53
N VAL A 19 0.23 -4.14 -10.22
CA VAL A 19 -0.95 -4.68 -9.51
C VAL A 19 -2.22 -3.92 -9.87
N VAL A 20 -2.10 -2.62 -10.14
CA VAL A 20 -3.23 -1.73 -10.48
C VAL A 20 -3.36 -1.45 -11.97
N GLU A 21 -2.42 -1.92 -12.78
CA GLU A 21 -2.42 -1.70 -14.22
C GLU A 21 -3.64 -2.33 -14.89
N GLY A 22 -4.37 -1.53 -15.68
CA GLY A 22 -5.58 -1.99 -16.37
C GLY A 22 -6.78 -2.25 -15.46
N ALA A 23 -6.71 -1.95 -14.16
CA ALA A 23 -7.83 -2.11 -13.25
C ALA A 23 -8.92 -1.06 -13.51
N GLU A 24 -10.12 -1.52 -13.88
CA GLU A 24 -11.30 -0.64 -14.01
C GLU A 24 -11.82 -0.18 -12.63
N GLN A 25 -11.69 -1.06 -11.63
CA GLN A 25 -12.07 -0.81 -10.26
C GLN A 25 -11.03 -1.40 -9.32
N ILE A 26 -10.79 -0.71 -8.20
CA ILE A 26 -9.89 -1.14 -7.15
C ILE A 26 -10.73 -1.36 -5.90
N GLU A 27 -10.73 -2.59 -5.39
CA GLU A 27 -11.28 -2.94 -4.09
C GLU A 27 -10.13 -3.24 -3.14
N VAL A 28 -10.16 -2.62 -1.96
CA VAL A 28 -9.19 -2.86 -0.88
C VAL A 28 -9.89 -3.59 0.24
N VAL A 29 -9.37 -4.77 0.59
CA VAL A 29 -9.85 -5.56 1.72
C VAL A 29 -8.79 -5.55 2.81
N LEU A 30 -9.13 -5.04 3.98
CA LEU A 30 -8.25 -5.01 5.15
C LEU A 30 -8.22 -6.37 5.85
N PHE A 31 -7.17 -6.61 6.64
CA PHE A 31 -7.03 -7.87 7.40
C PHE A 31 -8.15 -8.10 8.41
N ASP A 32 -8.81 -7.02 8.87
CA ASP A 32 -9.95 -7.06 9.78
C ASP A 32 -11.29 -7.37 9.07
N GLY A 33 -11.25 -7.55 7.75
CA GLY A 33 -12.40 -7.89 6.90
C GLY A 33 -13.19 -6.69 6.36
N ARG A 34 -12.81 -5.45 6.68
CA ARG A 34 -13.44 -4.26 6.08
C ARG A 34 -13.03 -4.10 4.61
N SER A 35 -14.00 -3.79 3.75
CA SER A 35 -13.78 -3.49 2.33
C SER A 35 -14.01 -2.02 2.00
N PHE A 36 -13.18 -1.47 1.12
CA PHE A 36 -13.24 -0.08 0.66
C PHE A 36 -13.05 0.00 -0.85
N GLY A 37 -13.71 0.97 -1.48
CA GLY A 37 -13.36 1.39 -2.84
C GLY A 37 -12.04 2.16 -2.82
N GLY A 38 -11.07 1.73 -3.64
CA GLY A 38 -9.79 2.40 -3.82
C GLY A 38 -9.83 3.37 -4.99
N LYS A 39 -9.28 4.57 -4.79
CA LYS A 39 -9.03 5.54 -5.86
C LYS A 39 -7.55 5.56 -6.19
N LEU A 40 -7.21 5.35 -7.46
CA LEU A 40 -5.83 5.54 -7.92
C LEU A 40 -5.46 7.03 -7.85
N ILE A 41 -4.40 7.36 -7.10
CA ILE A 41 -3.87 8.72 -6.98
C ILE A 41 -2.74 8.93 -7.98
N GLY A 42 -1.89 7.93 -8.19
CA GLY A 42 -0.82 7.98 -9.17
C GLY A 42 -0.01 6.67 -9.24
N THR A 43 0.79 6.55 -10.29
CA THR A 43 1.73 5.43 -10.49
C THR A 43 3.10 5.96 -10.91
N ASP A 44 4.13 5.20 -10.58
CA ASP A 44 5.47 5.31 -11.13
C ASP A 44 5.92 3.94 -11.63
N PRO A 45 5.72 3.66 -12.93
CA PRO A 45 6.11 2.37 -13.52
C PRO A 45 7.63 2.13 -13.53
N SER A 46 8.47 3.16 -13.41
CA SER A 46 9.93 3.01 -13.45
C SER A 46 10.46 2.28 -12.21
N TYR A 47 9.79 2.50 -11.07
CA TYR A 47 10.07 1.84 -9.80
C TYR A 47 9.00 0.82 -9.41
N ASP A 48 8.04 0.56 -10.30
CA ASP A 48 6.89 -0.32 -10.07
C ASP A 48 6.10 0.05 -8.80
N LEU A 49 5.78 1.34 -8.62
CA LEU A 49 5.03 1.87 -7.47
C LEU A 49 3.66 2.42 -7.89
N ALA A 50 2.68 2.29 -7.01
CA ALA A 50 1.38 2.93 -7.12
C ALA A 50 0.88 3.43 -5.76
N LEU A 51 0.20 4.57 -5.80
CA LEU A 51 -0.46 5.17 -4.65
C LEU A 51 -1.97 5.14 -4.84
N ILE A 52 -2.66 4.49 -3.91
CA ILE A 52 -4.13 4.40 -3.86
C ILE A 52 -4.60 5.18 -2.62
N GLN A 53 -5.82 5.72 -2.66
CA GLN A 53 -6.49 6.29 -1.49
C GLN A 53 -7.80 5.55 -1.22
N VAL A 54 -8.09 5.28 0.06
CA VAL A 54 -9.39 4.82 0.55
C VAL A 54 -9.96 5.81 1.55
N GLU A 55 -11.29 5.90 1.63
CA GLU A 55 -11.98 6.69 2.64
C GLU A 55 -12.41 5.80 3.80
N GLY A 56 -11.81 6.00 4.98
CA GLY A 56 -12.12 5.19 6.17
C GLY A 56 -11.53 5.79 7.44
N ASN A 57 -12.05 5.33 8.59
CA ASN A 57 -11.57 5.71 9.92
C ASN A 57 -10.87 4.52 10.58
N ASP A 58 -10.03 4.80 11.58
CA ASP A 58 -9.29 3.78 12.35
C ASP A 58 -8.56 2.79 11.44
N LEU A 59 -7.82 3.32 10.48
CA LEU A 59 -7.03 2.55 9.53
C LEU A 59 -5.73 2.05 10.18
N PRO A 60 -5.31 0.80 9.92
CA PRO A 60 -4.07 0.25 10.46
C PRO A 60 -2.87 0.77 9.67
N VAL A 61 -2.40 1.97 10.04
CA VAL A 61 -1.26 2.62 9.40
C VAL A 61 0.05 1.98 9.85
N ALA A 62 0.87 1.54 8.91
CA ALA A 62 2.21 1.05 9.20
C ALA A 62 3.16 2.23 9.51
N PRO A 63 3.93 2.17 10.61
CA PRO A 63 5.01 3.13 10.81
C PRO A 63 6.11 2.90 9.77
N LEU A 64 6.58 3.99 9.16
CA LEU A 64 7.72 3.94 8.25
C LEU A 64 9.02 4.05 9.05
N GLY A 65 9.95 3.13 8.79
CA GLY A 65 11.32 3.20 9.29
C GLY A 65 12.22 3.98 8.33
N ASP A 66 13.48 4.16 8.74
CA ASP A 66 14.53 4.67 7.87
C ASP A 66 15.28 3.50 7.22
N SER A 67 15.36 3.51 5.89
CA SER A 67 16.08 2.48 5.14
C SER A 67 17.60 2.64 5.19
N GLU A 68 18.12 3.83 5.50
CA GLU A 68 19.56 4.10 5.60
C GLU A 68 20.18 3.46 6.85
N ASP A 69 19.36 3.17 7.86
CA ASP A 69 19.79 2.56 9.12
C ASP A 69 19.96 1.03 9.04
N LEU A 70 19.52 0.39 7.94
CA LEU A 70 19.55 -1.08 7.80
C LEU A 70 20.97 -1.63 7.64
N ILE A 71 21.24 -2.77 8.29
CA ILE A 71 22.54 -3.46 8.25
C ILE A 71 22.40 -4.82 7.56
N VAL A 72 23.40 -5.17 6.73
CA VAL A 72 23.46 -6.48 6.08
C VAL A 72 23.48 -7.60 7.13
N GLY A 73 22.52 -8.51 7.04
CA GLY A 73 22.34 -9.63 7.98
C GLY A 73 21.30 -9.39 9.06
N GLU A 74 20.66 -8.22 9.10
CA GLU A 74 19.47 -8.00 9.92
C GLU A 74 18.32 -8.90 9.49
N TRP A 75 17.52 -9.32 10.47
CA TRP A 75 16.35 -10.14 10.23
C TRP A 75 15.22 -9.31 9.64
N ALA A 76 14.56 -9.84 8.62
CA ALA A 76 13.40 -9.23 7.98
C ALA A 76 12.27 -10.24 7.79
N ILE A 77 11.04 -9.74 7.72
CA ILE A 77 9.84 -10.50 7.36
C ILE A 77 9.22 -9.82 6.14
N ALA A 78 8.93 -10.60 5.10
CA ALA A 78 8.14 -10.18 3.96
C ALA A 78 6.70 -10.69 4.12
N ILE A 79 5.73 -9.83 3.82
CA ILE A 79 4.29 -10.08 3.97
C ILE A 79 3.62 -9.92 2.61
#